data_AF-A0A660TIN4-F1
#
_entry.id   AF-A0A660TIN4-F1
#
_cell.length_a   1.000
_cell.length_b   1.000
_cell.length_c   1.000
_cell.angle_alpha   90.00
_cell.angle_beta   90.00
_cell.angle_gamma   90.00
#
_symmetry.space_group_name_H-M   'P 1'
#
loop_
_entity.id
_entity.type
_entity.pdbx_description
1 polymer ?
#
loop_
_entity_poly.entity_id
_entity_poly.type
_entity_poly.pdbx_seq_one_letter_code
_entity_poly.pdbx_strand_id
1 'polypeptide(L)'
;MEKKMKLGKYSIGCGDRFAQEASAQLAAYEKIAADGVKVVPVWNKSNREHEIIGTEPPSVRDAAAEAVKAVGWTGEWHVDADHINLGTVDRYIDSSDFFTLDVADGIGGSV
;
A
#
# COMPACT_ATOMS: atom_id res chain seq x y z
N MET A 1 -12.18 20.78 -9.13
CA MET A 1 -10.92 20.60 -9.89
C MET A 1 -10.28 19.33 -9.37
N GLU A 2 -10.23 18.28 -10.18
CA GLU A 2 -9.53 17.04 -9.80
C GLU A 2 -8.05 17.35 -9.62
N LYS A 3 -7.56 17.18 -8.39
CA LYS A 3 -6.14 17.27 -8.08
C LYS A 3 -5.51 15.98 -8.62
N LYS A 4 -4.95 16.04 -9.82
CA LYS A 4 -4.23 14.92 -10.43
C LYS A 4 -3.10 14.50 -9.46
N MET A 5 -3.19 13.28 -8.92
CA MET A 5 -2.17 12.74 -8.02
C MET A 5 -0.82 12.76 -8.74
N LYS A 6 0.19 13.40 -8.14
CA LYS A 6 1.55 13.46 -8.68
C LYS A 6 2.39 12.46 -7.92
N LEU A 7 2.60 11.29 -8.53
CA LEU A 7 3.40 10.22 -7.94
C LEU A 7 4.87 10.62 -7.78
N GLY A 8 5.46 10.22 -6.67
CA GLY A 8 6.90 10.21 -6.48
C GLY A 8 7.62 9.39 -7.56
N LYS A 9 8.88 9.74 -7.85
CA LYS A 9 9.68 9.06 -8.89
C LYS A 9 9.94 7.59 -8.55
N TYR A 10 10.15 7.30 -7.28
CA TYR A 10 10.44 5.96 -6.77
C TYR A 10 9.46 5.63 -5.64
N SER A 11 8.96 4.41 -5.64
CA SER A 11 8.17 3.81 -4.57
C SER A 11 8.67 2.41 -4.28
N ILE A 12 8.46 1.93 -3.06
CA ILE A 12 8.72 0.55 -2.66
C ILE A 12 7.48 0.02 -1.93
N GLY A 13 7.04 -1.17 -2.33
CA GLY A 13 5.99 -1.91 -1.62
C GLY A 13 6.48 -2.37 -0.25
N CYS A 14 5.70 -2.11 0.80
CA CYS A 14 5.98 -2.46 2.18
C CYS A 14 4.86 -3.32 2.73
N GLY A 15 4.96 -4.63 2.50
CA GLY A 15 4.04 -5.57 3.13
C GLY A 15 4.17 -5.50 4.66
N ASP A 16 3.04 -5.35 5.35
CA ASP A 16 2.98 -5.44 6.81
C ASP A 16 1.71 -6.22 7.20
N ARG A 17 1.83 -7.56 7.19
CA ARG A 17 0.69 -8.44 7.42
C ARG A 17 0.05 -8.26 8.80
N PHE A 18 0.85 -7.83 9.78
CA PHE A 18 0.49 -7.82 11.19
C PHE A 18 0.37 -6.41 11.78
N ALA A 19 0.61 -5.36 10.98
CA ALA A 19 0.60 -3.97 11.41
C ALA A 19 1.59 -3.69 12.56
N GLN A 20 2.80 -4.27 12.48
CA GLN A 20 3.83 -4.12 13.52
C GLN A 20 5.17 -3.59 12.98
N GLU A 21 5.32 -3.44 11.67
CA GLU A 21 6.61 -3.17 11.02
C GLU A 21 6.75 -1.73 10.52
N ALA A 22 5.62 -1.04 10.32
CA ALA A 22 5.55 0.28 9.70
C ALA A 22 6.55 1.31 10.28
N SER A 23 6.72 1.39 11.60
CA SER A 23 7.67 2.32 12.22
C SER A 23 9.13 2.01 11.86
N ALA A 24 9.51 0.73 11.83
CA ALA A 24 10.85 0.31 11.45
C ALA A 24 11.09 0.49 9.94
N GLN A 25 10.06 0.25 9.13
CA GLN A 25 10.08 0.52 7.69
C GLN A 25 10.31 2.02 7.43
N LEU A 26 9.56 2.91 8.09
CA LEU A 26 9.72 4.37 7.97
C LEU A 26 11.13 4.83 8.35
N ALA A 27 11.73 4.27 9.39
CA ALA A 27 13.13 4.57 9.75
C ALA A 27 14.12 4.19 8.63
N ALA A 28 13.82 3.18 7.81
CA ALA A 28 14.62 2.88 6.62
C ALA A 28 14.44 3.93 5.51
N TYR A 29 13.22 4.44 5.31
CA TYR A 29 12.96 5.53 4.36
C TYR A 29 13.65 6.83 4.74
N GLU A 30 13.71 7.16 6.03
CA GLU A 30 14.46 8.32 6.53
C GLU A 30 15.96 8.21 6.20
N LYS A 31 16.54 7.02 6.30
CA LYS A 31 17.93 6.77 5.91
C LYS A 31 18.15 6.96 4.41
N ILE A 32 17.27 6.40 3.58
CA ILE A 32 17.35 6.59 2.12
C ILE A 32 17.22 8.09 1.75
N ALA A 33 16.35 8.83 2.45
CA ALA A 33 16.20 10.26 2.27
C ALA A 33 17.45 11.05 2.71
N ALA A 34 18.12 10.63 3.77
CA ALA A 34 19.39 11.21 4.21
C ALA A 34 20.51 11.04 3.17
N ASP A 35 20.48 9.94 2.40
CA ASP A 35 21.37 9.71 1.25
C ASP A 35 20.95 10.50 -0.02
N GLY A 36 19.92 11.35 0.08
CA GLY A 36 19.47 12.24 -0.99
C GLY A 36 18.47 11.62 -1.95
N VAL A 37 18.00 10.40 -1.71
CA VAL A 37 17.01 9.72 -2.54
C VAL A 37 15.64 9.75 -1.88
N LYS A 38 14.63 10.28 -2.56
CA LYS A 38 13.25 10.25 -2.08
C LYS A 38 12.55 9.01 -2.63
N VAL A 39 12.14 8.12 -1.72
CA VAL A 39 11.34 6.94 -2.04
C VAL A 39 10.05 7.00 -1.24
N VAL A 40 8.93 6.73 -1.89
CA VAL A 40 7.60 6.75 -1.28
C VAL A 40 7.25 5.36 -0.75
N PRO A 41 6.97 5.19 0.56
CA PRO A 41 6.43 3.95 1.08
C PRO A 41 5.02 3.68 0.55
N VAL A 42 4.77 2.45 0.13
CA VAL A 42 3.45 1.98 -0.29
C VAL A 42 3.12 0.71 0.48
N TRP A 43 2.28 0.82 1.51
CA TRP A 43 1.87 -0.36 2.27
C TRP A 43 0.90 -1.20 1.45
N ASN A 44 1.24 -2.47 1.25
CA ASN A 44 0.48 -3.36 0.39
C ASN A 44 0.03 -4.61 1.15
N LYS A 45 -1.17 -5.09 0.83
CA LYS A 45 -1.68 -6.36 1.32
C LYS A 45 -2.69 -6.92 0.33
N SER A 46 -2.57 -8.20 0.04
CA SER A 46 -3.46 -8.91 -0.87
C SER A 46 -4.73 -9.39 -0.18
N ASN A 47 -5.76 -9.66 -0.99
CA ASN A 47 -7.01 -10.23 -0.47
C ASN A 47 -6.80 -11.57 0.24
N ARG A 48 -5.88 -12.41 -0.27
CA ARG A 48 -5.51 -13.68 0.39
C ARG A 48 -4.88 -13.45 1.76
N GLU A 49 -4.03 -12.43 1.90
CA GLU A 49 -3.43 -12.11 3.21
C GLU A 49 -4.46 -11.56 4.19
N HIS A 50 -5.44 -10.78 3.71
CA HIS A 50 -6.58 -10.35 4.54
C HIS A 50 -7.37 -11.53 5.08
N GLU A 51 -7.72 -12.50 4.22
CA GLU A 51 -8.45 -13.71 4.60
C GLU A 51 -7.68 -14.59 5.59
N ILE A 52 -6.38 -14.81 5.37
CA ILE A 52 -5.55 -15.65 6.25
C ILE A 52 -5.41 -15.03 7.65
N ILE A 53 -5.21 -13.71 7.72
CA ILE A 53 -4.99 -13.01 8.99
C ILE A 53 -6.31 -12.64 9.68
N GLY A 54 -7.43 -12.59 8.95
CA GLY A 54 -8.72 -12.15 9.48
C GLY A 54 -8.79 -10.63 9.64
N THR A 55 -8.27 -9.89 8.65
CA THR A 55 -8.24 -8.41 8.64
C THR A 55 -8.97 -7.88 7.42
N GLU A 56 -9.29 -6.59 7.42
CA GLU A 56 -10.07 -5.93 6.36
C GLU A 56 -9.27 -4.83 5.68
N PRO A 57 -9.50 -4.50 4.39
CA PRO A 57 -8.68 -3.54 3.63
C PRO A 57 -8.43 -2.19 4.33
N PRO A 58 -9.41 -1.55 5.00
CA PRO A 58 -9.18 -0.30 5.73
C PRO A 58 -8.09 -0.39 6.80
N SER A 59 -7.87 -1.58 7.39
CA SER A 59 -6.91 -1.73 8.50
C SER A 59 -5.47 -1.42 8.07
N VAL A 60 -5.13 -1.61 6.78
CA VAL A 60 -3.79 -1.27 6.27
C VAL A 60 -3.57 0.24 6.30
N ARG A 61 -4.56 1.01 5.85
CA ARG A 61 -4.50 2.47 5.88
C ARG A 61 -4.47 3.00 7.30
N ASP A 62 -5.29 2.45 8.18
CA ASP A 62 -5.35 2.88 9.59
C ASP A 62 -4.00 2.63 10.29
N ALA A 63 -3.40 1.45 10.11
CA ALA A 63 -2.09 1.12 10.66
C ALA A 63 -0.97 2.01 10.11
N ALA A 64 -0.96 2.22 8.78
CA ALA A 64 0.02 3.10 8.13
C ALA A 64 -0.11 4.55 8.64
N ALA A 65 -1.33 5.07 8.74
CA ALA A 65 -1.60 6.42 9.24
C ALA A 65 -1.17 6.58 10.71
N GLU A 66 -1.43 5.57 11.55
CA GLU A 66 -0.99 5.56 12.94
C GLU A 66 0.54 5.63 13.03
N ALA A 67 1.25 4.77 12.28
CA ALA A 67 2.71 4.75 12.28
C ALA A 67 3.31 6.07 11.75
N VAL A 68 2.80 6.59 10.63
CA VAL A 68 3.21 7.89 10.05
C VAL A 68 3.06 9.00 11.08
N LYS A 69 1.93 9.03 11.81
CA LYS A 69 1.68 10.01 12.86
C LYS A 69 2.63 9.81 14.04
N ALA A 70 2.85 8.57 14.48
CA ALA A 70 3.68 8.25 15.63
C ALA A 70 5.15 8.63 15.43
N VAL A 71 5.70 8.43 14.22
CA VAL A 71 7.09 8.80 13.91
C VAL A 71 7.24 10.23 13.38
N GLY A 72 6.12 10.92 13.10
CA GLY A 72 6.15 12.28 12.55
C GLY A 72 6.60 12.33 11.08
N TRP A 73 6.32 11.29 10.30
CA TRP A 73 6.67 11.25 8.88
C TRP A 73 5.87 12.31 8.11
N THR A 74 6.57 13.14 7.34
CA THR A 74 5.97 14.24 6.55
C THR A 74 6.04 14.01 5.05
N GLY A 75 6.65 12.90 4.63
CA GLY A 75 6.73 12.51 3.22
C GLY A 75 5.40 11.98 2.70
N GLU A 76 5.32 11.86 1.37
CA GLU A 76 4.26 11.12 0.70
C GLU A 76 4.29 9.64 1.12
N TRP A 77 3.14 9.00 1.17
CA TRP A 77 2.96 7.56 1.43
C TRP A 77 1.59 7.14 0.88
N HIS A 78 1.44 5.85 0.58
CA HIS A 78 0.24 5.31 -0.04
C HIS A 78 -0.10 3.91 0.45
N VAL A 79 -1.27 3.43 0.07
CA VAL A 79 -1.72 2.04 0.25
C VAL A 79 -2.00 1.39 -1.11
N ASP A 80 -1.58 0.14 -1.29
CA ASP A 80 -1.84 -0.67 -2.47
C ASP A 80 -2.72 -1.88 -2.17
N ALA A 81 -3.79 -2.01 -2.95
CA ALA A 81 -4.59 -3.22 -3.02
C ALA A 81 -3.86 -4.25 -3.90
N ASP A 82 -3.13 -5.17 -3.25
CA ASP A 82 -2.22 -6.07 -3.95
C ASP A 82 -2.94 -7.31 -4.49
N HIS A 83 -2.55 -7.80 -5.67
CA HIS A 83 -3.11 -9.01 -6.28
C HIS A 83 -4.64 -9.14 -6.20
N ILE A 84 -5.37 -8.07 -6.53
CA ILE A 84 -6.84 -8.06 -6.54
C ILE A 84 -7.38 -8.33 -7.94
N ASN A 85 -8.67 -8.68 -8.04
CA ASN A 85 -9.36 -8.88 -9.30
C ASN A 85 -10.71 -8.14 -9.30
N LEU A 86 -11.45 -8.21 -10.39
CA LEU A 86 -12.74 -7.52 -10.52
C LEU A 86 -13.78 -7.97 -9.48
N GLY A 87 -13.65 -9.17 -8.92
CA GLY A 87 -14.54 -9.66 -7.87
C GLY A 87 -14.19 -9.16 -6.47
N THR A 88 -12.98 -8.64 -6.27
CA THR A 88 -12.50 -8.19 -4.94
C THR A 88 -12.27 -6.68 -4.86
N VAL A 89 -12.08 -5.99 -5.99
CA VAL A 89 -11.69 -4.57 -6.06
C VAL A 89 -12.59 -3.63 -5.27
N ASP A 90 -13.91 -3.85 -5.28
CA ASP A 90 -14.89 -2.94 -4.67
C ASP A 90 -14.59 -2.64 -3.19
N ARG A 91 -14.03 -3.63 -2.47
CA ARG A 91 -13.71 -3.52 -1.04
C ARG A 91 -12.51 -2.62 -0.74
N TYR A 92 -11.71 -2.30 -1.75
CA TYR A 92 -10.45 -1.58 -1.63
C TYR A 92 -10.52 -0.13 -2.12
N ILE A 93 -11.58 0.23 -2.86
CA ILE A 93 -11.71 1.53 -3.53
C ILE A 93 -11.58 2.69 -2.54
N ASP A 94 -12.21 2.57 -1.37
CA ASP A 94 -12.22 3.65 -0.37
C ASP A 94 -10.94 3.72 0.46
N SER A 95 -10.15 2.64 0.51
CA SER A 95 -8.99 2.51 1.40
C SER A 95 -7.64 2.50 0.69
N SER A 96 -7.57 2.45 -0.64
CA SER A 96 -6.33 2.24 -1.39
C SER A 96 -6.08 3.34 -2.43
N ASP A 97 -4.80 3.66 -2.66
CA ASP A 97 -4.37 4.65 -3.66
C ASP A 97 -3.86 3.97 -4.94
N PHE A 98 -3.33 2.75 -4.79
CA PHE A 98 -2.90 1.86 -5.86
C PHE A 98 -3.75 0.59 -5.92
N PHE A 99 -3.84 0.02 -7.12
CA PHE A 99 -4.62 -1.18 -7.40
C PHE A 99 -3.81 -2.08 -8.34
N THR A 100 -3.23 -3.13 -7.78
CA THR A 100 -2.51 -4.16 -8.55
C THR A 100 -3.51 -5.22 -9.02
N LEU A 101 -4.08 -4.98 -10.21
CA LEU A 101 -5.04 -5.89 -10.84
C LEU A 101 -4.33 -7.13 -11.40
N ASP A 102 -4.58 -8.27 -10.77
CA ASP A 102 -4.14 -9.57 -11.26
C ASP A 102 -5.04 -10.04 -12.40
N VAL A 103 -4.44 -10.23 -13.58
CA VAL A 103 -5.12 -10.66 -14.79
C VAL A 103 -4.80 -12.11 -15.16
N ALA A 104 -4.06 -12.84 -14.31
CA ALA A 104 -3.58 -14.18 -14.62
C ALA A 104 -4.72 -15.15 -14.98
N ASP A 105 -5.84 -15.09 -14.24
CA ASP A 105 -7.03 -15.92 -14.50
C ASP A 105 -7.69 -15.63 -15.86
N GLY A 106 -7.48 -14.43 -16.42
CA GLY A 106 -7.99 -14.02 -17.72
C GLY A 106 -7.09 -14.40 -18.90
N ILE A 107 -5.84 -14.81 -18.66
CA ILE A 107 -4.89 -15.13 -19.73
C ILE A 107 -5.26 -16.48 -20.35
N GLY A 108 -5.63 -16.47 -21.63
CA GLY A 108 -5.98 -17.68 -22.38
C GLY A 108 -7.38 -18.24 -22.09
N GLY A 109 -8.16 -17.57 -21.23
CA GLY A 109 -9.58 -17.82 -21.07
C GLY A 109 -10.39 -17.24 -22.24
N SER A 110 -11.49 -17.90 -22.61
CA SER A 110 -12.51 -17.28 -23.46
C SER A 110 -13.28 -16.24 -22.64
N VAL A 111 -13.22 -14.97 -23.07
CA VAL A 111 -14.09 -13.88 -22.60
C VAL A 111 -15.55 -14.14 -22.94
#